data_AF-A0A972D5J9-F1
#
_entry.id   AF-A0A972D5J9-F1
#
_cell.length_a   1.000
_cell.length_b   1.000
_cell.length_c   1.000
_cell.angle_alpha   90.00
_cell.angle_beta   90.00
_cell.angle_gamma   90.00
#
_symmetry.space_group_name_H-M   'P 1'
#
loop_
_entity.id
_entity.type
_entity.pdbx_description
1 polymer ?
#
loop_
_entity_poly.entity_id
_entity_poly.type
_entity_poly.pdbx_seq_one_letter_code
_entity_poly.pdbx_strand_id
1 'polypeptide(L)' 'SLEYILAENPEIILTELDPEVFRKDPFFRELAAVRRDQVFPIDVDIFSRPGPRLIKALADLAQLRERIQ' A
#
# COMPACT_ATOMS: atom_id res chain seq x y z
N SER A 1 3.91 -14.73 -6.80
CA SER A 1 3.67 -14.48 -8.24
C SER A 1 2.47 -13.55 -8.37
N LEU A 2 2.07 -13.19 -9.59
CA LEU A 2 0.87 -12.38 -9.81
C LEU A 2 -0.41 -13.12 -9.38
N GLU A 3 -0.49 -14.43 -9.63
CA GLU A 3 -1.63 -15.26 -9.24
C GLU A 3 -1.84 -15.27 -7.72
N TYR A 4 -0.74 -15.26 -6.94
CA TYR A 4 -0.80 -15.16 -5.49
C TYR A 4 -1.43 -13.83 -5.02
N ILE A 5 -1.10 -12.71 -5.67
CA ILE A 5 -1.66 -11.40 -5.31
C ILE A 5 -3.16 -11.34 -5.61
N LEU A 6 -3.60 -11.92 -6.73
CA LEU A 6 -5.03 -12.05 -7.03
C LEU A 6 -5.76 -12.95 -6.02
N ALA A 7 -5.14 -14.05 -5.62
CA ALA A 7 -5.73 -14.98 -4.65
C ALA A 7 -5.86 -14.36 -3.26
N GLU A 8 -4.83 -13.63 -2.79
CA GLU A 8 -4.88 -12.91 -1.51
C GLU A 8 -5.80 -11.68 -1.56
N ASN A 9 -5.93 -11.05 -2.74
CA ASN A 9 -6.77 -9.88 -2.99
C ASN A 9 -6.69 -8.82 -1.87
N PRO A 10 -5.53 -8.16 -1.71
CA PRO A 10 -5.28 -7.30 -0.55
C PRO A 10 -6.27 -6.14 -0.46
N GLU A 11 -6.64 -5.80 0.78
CA GLU A 11 -7.52 -4.65 1.06
C GLU A 11 -6.77 -3.32 1.06
N ILE A 12 -5.45 -3.33 1.28
CA ILE A 12 -4.58 -2.16 1.31
C ILE A 12 -3.29 -2.48 0.54
N ILE A 13 -2.82 -1.54 -0.28
CA ILE A 13 -1.50 -1.60 -0.92
C ILE A 13 -0.66 -0.43 -0.41
N LEU A 14 0.52 -0.72 0.11
CA LEU A 14 1.55 0.26 0.41
C LEU A 14 2.63 0.18 -0.66
N THR A 15 2.99 1.30 -1.27
CA THR A 15 3.88 1.30 -2.44
C THR A 15 4.74 2.55 -2.50
N GLU A 16 5.89 2.49 -3.17
CA GLU A 16 6.71 3.67 -3.49
C GLU A 16 6.31 4.33 -4.82
N LEU A 17 5.46 3.64 -5.59
CA LEU A 17 5.00 4.10 -6.89
C LEU A 17 3.81 5.05 -6.73
N ASP A 18 3.56 5.82 -7.79
CA ASP A 18 2.32 6.57 -7.92
C ASP A 18 1.11 5.61 -7.93
N PRO A 19 0.10 5.78 -7.06
CA PRO A 19 -1.13 4.98 -7.06
C PRO A 19 -1.82 4.87 -8.42
N GLU A 20 -1.67 5.86 -9.31
CA GLU A 20 -2.22 5.84 -10.68
C GLU A 20 -1.71 4.65 -11.51
N VAL A 21 -0.50 4.17 -11.23
CA VAL A 21 0.08 3.01 -11.93
C VAL A 21 -0.81 1.78 -11.74
N PHE A 22 -1.33 1.57 -10.53
CA PHE A 22 -2.20 0.43 -10.19
C PHE A 22 -3.60 0.58 -10.79
N ARG A 23 -4.11 1.81 -10.93
CA ARG A 23 -5.42 2.06 -11.55
C ARG A 23 -5.42 1.86 -13.07
N LYS A 24 -4.28 2.12 -13.72
CA LYS A 24 -4.11 1.96 -15.18
C LYS A 24 -3.83 0.53 -15.58
N ASP A 25 -3.25 -0.26 -14.68
CA ASP A 25 -2.91 -1.65 -14.96
C ASP A 25 -4.15 -2.57 -14.89
N PRO A 26 -4.46 -3.33 -15.97
CA PRO A 26 -5.63 -4.21 -16.01
C PRO A 26 -5.65 -5.31 -14.95
N PHE A 27 -4.48 -5.76 -14.49
CA PHE A 27 -4.38 -6.78 -13.45
C PHE A 27 -4.66 -6.17 -12.07
N PHE A 28 -4.02 -5.04 -11.75
CA PHE A 28 -4.14 -4.45 -10.42
C PHE A 28 -5.48 -3.75 -10.19
N ARG A 29 -6.10 -3.17 -11.22
CA ARG A 29 -7.38 -2.44 -11.09
C ARG A 29 -8.54 -3.30 -10.55
N GLU A 30 -8.43 -4.62 -10.64
CA GLU A 30 -9.45 -5.56 -10.18
C GLU A 30 -9.31 -5.89 -8.68
N LEU A 31 -8.18 -5.54 -8.05
CA LEU A 31 -7.93 -5.80 -6.63
C LEU A 31 -8.81 -4.91 -5.74
N ALA A 32 -9.17 -5.45 -4.57
CA ALA A 32 -10.00 -4.75 -3.59
C ALA A 32 -9.40 -3.41 -3.17
N ALA A 33 -8.09 -3.37 -2.89
CA ALA A 33 -7.37 -2.16 -2.56
C ALA A 33 -7.53 -1.06 -3.63
N VAL A 34 -7.41 -1.40 -4.91
CA VAL A 34 -7.46 -0.41 -6.00
C VAL A 34 -8.90 0.08 -6.22
N ARG A 35 -9.87 -0.83 -6.19
CA ARG A 35 -11.30 -0.48 -6.35
C ARG A 35 -11.83 0.42 -5.22
N ARG A 36 -11.25 0.31 -4.02
CA ARG A 36 -11.63 1.09 -2.83
C ARG A 36 -10.74 2.33 -2.61
N ASP A 37 -9.86 2.65 -3.56
CA ASP A 37 -8.86 3.73 -3.47
C ASP A 37 -7.98 3.63 -2.20
N GLN A 38 -7.62 2.41 -1.82
CA GLN A 38 -6.77 2.05 -0.67
C GLN A 38 -5.34 1.73 -1.10
N VAL A 39 -4.79 2.54 -2.00
CA VAL A 39 -3.40 2.44 -2.47
C VAL A 39 -2.65 3.66 -1.96
N PHE A 40 -1.74 3.45 -1.02
CA PHE A 40 -1.08 4.54 -0.30
C PHE A 40 0.42 4.58 -0.63
N PRO A 41 0.93 5.73 -1.08
CA PRO A 41 2.35 5.91 -1.27
C PRO A 41 3.04 5.96 0.11
N ILE A 42 4.17 5.27 0.23
CA ILE A 42 5.04 5.28 1.40
C ILE A 42 6.46 5.69 1.01
N ASP A 43 7.18 6.25 1.96
CA ASP A 43 8.61 6.54 1.81
C ASP A 43 9.44 5.31 2.20
N VAL A 44 10.03 4.63 1.21
CA VAL A 44 10.80 3.41 1.44
C VAL A 44 12.05 3.64 2.29
N ASP A 45 12.61 4.86 2.29
CA ASP A 45 13.78 5.18 3.12
C ASP A 45 13.43 5.22 4.62
N ILE A 46 12.14 5.33 4.94
CA ILE A 46 11.59 5.22 6.28
C ILE A 46 11.19 3.77 6.57
N PHE A 47 10.53 3.09 5.63
CA PHE A 47 9.91 1.77 5.85
C PHE A 47 10.86 0.56 5.70
N SER A 48 11.93 0.67 4.92
CA SER A 48 12.82 -0.48 4.62
C SER A 48 14.06 -0.58 5.52
N ARG A 49 14.38 0.48 6.28
CA ARG A 49 15.64 0.55 7.05
C ARG A 49 15.40 0.22 8.53
N PRO A 50 15.92 -0.91 9.05
CA PRO A 50 15.80 -1.24 10.46
C PRO A 50 16.55 -0.22 11.32
N GLY A 51 15.84 0.48 12.21
CA GLY A 51 16.41 1.51 13.07
C GLY A 51 15.35 2.44 13.67
N PRO A 52 15.75 3.57 14.31
CA PRO A 52 14.82 4.51 14.96
C PRO A 52 13.70 5.04 14.05
N ARG A 53 13.92 5.04 12.73
CA ARG A 53 12.95 5.43 11.71
C ARG A 53 11.74 4.50 11.62
N LEU A 54 11.84 3.27 12.10
CA LEU A 54 10.70 2.35 12.17
C LEU A 54 9.58 2.92 13.05
N ILE A 55 9.93 3.67 14.10
CA ILE A 55 8.93 4.35 14.95
C ILE A 55 8.15 5.38 14.12
N LYS A 56 8.81 6.08 13.19
CA LYS A 56 8.14 7.02 12.28
C LYS A 56 7.23 6.28 11.29
N ALA A 57 7.69 5.18 10.69
CA ALA A 57 6.85 4.33 9.84
C ALA A 57 5.60 3.83 10.59
N LEU A 58 5.73 3.42 11.85
CA LEU A 58 4.61 2.99 12.68
C LEU A 58 3.61 4.13 12.94
N ALA A 59 4.10 5.35 13.17
CA ALA A 59 3.23 6.53 13.31
C ALA A 59 2.49 6.85 12.00
N ASP A 60 3.16 6.77 10.86
CA ASP A 60 2.56 6.98 9.54
C ASP A 60 1.46 5.93 9.27
N LEU A 61 1.70 4.66 9.64
CA LEU A 61 0.69 3.59 9.55
C LEU A 61 -0.50 3.80 10.51
N ALA A 62 -0.26 4.30 11.72
CA ALA A 62 -1.33 4.59 12.66
C ALA A 62 -2.26 5.70 12.13
N GLN A 63 -1.68 6.79 11.59
CA GLN A 63 -2.44 7.84 10.91
C GLN A 63 -3.19 7.32 9.69
N LEU A 64 -2.57 6.41 8.93
CA LEU A 64 -3.25 5.77 7.81
C LEU A 64 -4.48 4.99 8.28
N ARG A 65 -4.35 4.19 9.35
CA ARG A 65 -5.47 3.41 9.90
C ARG A 65 -6.67 4.28 10.28
N GLU A 66 -6.44 5.45 10.87
CA GLU A 66 -7.52 6.39 11.24
C GLU A 66 -8.30 6.90 10.03
N ARG A 67 -7.68 6.94 8.84
CA ARG A 67 -8.32 7.39 7.59
C ARG A 67 -9.14 6.31 6.90
N ILE A 68 -8.96 5.05 7.29
CA ILE A 68 -9.62 3.87 6.70
C ILE A 68 -10.84 3.45 7.55
N GLN A 69 -11.04 4.06 8.73
CA GLN A 69 -12.22 3.84 9.59
C GLN A 69 -13.49 4.50 9.06
#